data_AF-A0A218QAA3-F1
#
_entry.id   AF-A0A218QAA3-F1
#
_cell.length_a   1.000
_cell.length_b   1.000
_cell.length_c   1.000
_cell.angle_alpha   90.00
_cell.angle_beta   90.00
_cell.angle_gamma   90.00
#
_symmetry.space_group_name_H-M   'P 1'
#
loop_
_entity.id
_entity.type
_entity.pdbx_description
1 polymer ?
#
loop_
_entity_poly.entity_id
_entity_poly.type
_entity_poly.pdbx_seq_one_letter_code
_entity_poly.pdbx_strand_id
1 'polypeptide(L)'
;MAIELTPSPKNNPSVTINSYTSENTLKNVYQTLNGDQEADIPFMVWLLEDPKSFLPFPGKIDLCRHDYLHILLERGFSLEDESFIIGFTMGNDIKTKPIHCLIFKLISKNFYPPNFRFTEKHLQSFDLGFLYGRKVKIKNINNLDFSIHEDTTIAEIRKKLGIEMDNLILISKLETLLYN
;
A
#
# COMPACT_ATOMS: atom_id res chain seq x y z
N MET A 1 26.49 -9.94 39.18
CA MET A 1 25.11 -10.24 38.75
C MET A 1 24.59 -9.02 38.03
N ALA A 2 24.73 -8.99 36.70
CA ALA A 2 24.19 -7.96 35.83
C ALA A 2 23.51 -8.70 34.70
N ILE A 3 22.21 -8.49 34.56
CA ILE A 3 21.36 -9.16 33.59
C ILE A 3 21.40 -8.28 32.34
N GLU A 4 22.14 -8.70 31.33
CA GLU A 4 22.10 -8.05 30.01
C GLU A 4 20.73 -8.36 29.37
N LEU A 5 19.89 -7.33 29.26
CA LEU A 5 18.68 -7.37 28.43
C LEU A 5 19.12 -7.17 26.98
N THR A 6 19.39 -8.27 26.28
CA THR A 6 19.49 -8.27 24.83
C THR A 6 18.10 -8.03 24.23
N PRO A 7 17.90 -7.05 23.33
CA PRO A 7 16.64 -6.92 22.62
C PRO A 7 16.53 -8.08 21.63
N SER A 8 15.61 -8.99 21.93
CA SER A 8 15.18 -10.06 21.01
C SER A 8 14.66 -9.44 19.71
N PRO A 9 15.00 -10.00 18.52
CA PRO A 9 14.43 -9.54 17.26
C PRO A 9 12.94 -9.91 17.29
N LYS A 10 12.08 -8.89 17.44
CA LYS A 10 10.65 -9.07 17.25
C LYS A 10 10.43 -9.43 15.79
N ASN A 11 10.11 -10.69 15.54
CA ASN A 11 9.60 -11.16 14.26
C ASN A 11 8.37 -10.31 13.92
N ASN A 12 8.44 -9.56 12.82
CA ASN A 12 7.27 -8.85 12.28
C ASN A 12 6.15 -9.87 12.06
N PRO A 13 4.94 -9.66 12.64
CA PRO A 13 3.82 -10.52 12.33
C PRO A 13 3.43 -10.30 10.85
N SER A 14 3.65 -11.32 10.02
CA SER A 14 3.17 -11.32 8.64
C SER A 14 1.63 -11.34 8.66
N VAL A 15 1.02 -10.17 8.43
CA VAL A 15 -0.44 -10.09 8.26
C VAL A 15 -0.81 -10.91 7.02
N THR A 16 -1.54 -12.00 7.24
CA THR A 16 -1.94 -12.93 6.19
C THR A 16 -3.35 -12.57 5.75
N ILE A 17 -3.51 -12.11 4.51
CA ILE A 17 -4.84 -12.02 3.92
C ILE A 17 -5.31 -13.45 3.66
N ASN A 18 -6.32 -13.92 4.40
CA ASN A 18 -6.92 -15.22 4.16
C ASN A 18 -7.38 -15.32 2.70
N SER A 19 -7.30 -16.50 2.08
CA SER A 19 -7.70 -16.67 0.68
C SER A 19 -9.17 -16.24 0.48
N TYR A 20 -9.39 -15.14 -0.23
CA TYR A 20 -10.71 -14.66 -0.64
C TYR A 20 -10.88 -14.80 -2.15
N THR A 21 -12.13 -14.85 -2.62
CA THR A 21 -12.46 -14.86 -4.04
C THR A 21 -12.97 -13.49 -4.49
N SER A 22 -12.91 -13.22 -5.79
CA SER A 22 -13.40 -11.97 -6.37
C SER A 22 -14.91 -11.76 -6.21
N GLU A 23 -15.64 -12.82 -5.86
CA GLU A 23 -17.08 -12.81 -5.58
C GLU A 23 -17.41 -12.43 -4.12
N ASN A 24 -16.40 -12.39 -3.23
CA ASN A 24 -16.60 -11.88 -1.89
C ASN A 24 -16.81 -10.35 -1.92
N THR A 25 -17.65 -9.87 -1.00
CA THR A 25 -17.85 -8.43 -0.80
C THR A 25 -16.64 -7.82 -0.12
N LEU A 26 -16.39 -6.54 -0.41
CA LEU A 26 -15.26 -5.80 0.17
C LEU A 26 -15.31 -5.82 1.71
N LYS A 27 -16.50 -5.63 2.28
CA LYS A 27 -16.73 -5.66 3.73
C LYS A 27 -16.39 -7.01 4.36
N ASN A 28 -16.81 -8.12 3.75
CA ASN A 28 -16.55 -9.45 4.31
C ASN A 28 -15.06 -9.74 4.34
N VAL A 29 -14.33 -9.41 3.27
CA VAL A 29 -12.88 -9.60 3.23
C VAL A 29 -12.18 -8.67 4.22
N TYR A 30 -12.60 -7.41 4.29
CA TYR A 30 -12.06 -6.45 5.27
C TYR A 30 -12.26 -6.93 6.71
N GLN A 31 -13.42 -7.48 7.06
CA GLN A 31 -13.66 -8.05 8.40
C GLN A 31 -12.79 -9.27 8.70
N THR A 32 -12.32 -9.99 7.68
CA THR A 32 -11.37 -11.09 7.85
C THR A 32 -9.92 -10.64 8.00
N LEU A 33 -9.62 -9.36 7.72
CA LEU A 33 -8.37 -8.72 8.13
C LEU A 33 -8.44 -8.47 9.65
N ASN A 34 -8.38 -9.56 10.42
CA ASN A 34 -8.39 -9.50 11.88
C ASN A 34 -7.11 -8.81 12.38
N GLY A 35 -7.27 -7.58 12.90
CA GLY A 35 -7.16 -7.36 14.34
C GLY A 35 -5.80 -7.30 15.05
N ASP A 36 -4.67 -7.13 14.35
CA ASP A 36 -3.41 -6.64 14.96
C ASP A 36 -3.07 -5.24 14.42
N GLN A 37 -4.11 -4.42 14.30
CA GLN A 37 -4.04 -3.03 13.89
C GLN A 37 -3.23 -2.23 14.92
N GLU A 38 -2.38 -1.34 14.40
CA GLU A 38 -1.68 -0.23 15.07
C GLU A 38 -0.19 -0.36 15.36
N ALA A 39 0.48 -1.52 15.26
CA ALA A 39 1.90 -1.55 15.66
C ALA A 39 2.89 -1.06 14.58
N ASP A 40 2.72 -1.47 13.31
CA ASP A 40 3.78 -1.32 12.30
C ASP A 40 3.39 -0.50 11.05
N ILE A 41 2.10 -0.28 10.80
CA ILE A 41 1.56 0.60 9.74
C ILE A 41 1.44 2.11 10.12
N PRO A 42 1.47 2.55 11.41
CA PRO A 42 1.18 3.95 11.74
C PRO A 42 2.11 4.96 11.07
N PHE A 43 3.38 4.65 10.84
CA PHE A 43 4.33 5.69 10.43
C PHE A 43 4.16 6.12 8.96
N MET A 44 3.94 5.17 8.05
CA MET A 44 3.80 5.45 6.62
C MET A 44 2.44 6.06 6.31
N VAL A 45 1.39 5.56 6.97
CA VAL A 45 0.05 6.13 6.92
C VAL A 45 0.06 7.52 7.58
N TRP A 46 0.67 7.70 8.75
CA TRP A 46 0.81 9.02 9.39
C TRP A 46 1.52 10.06 8.51
N LEU A 47 2.58 9.67 7.77
CA LEU A 47 3.27 10.58 6.86
C LEU A 47 2.36 11.08 5.71
N LEU A 48 1.45 10.22 5.24
CA LEU A 48 0.51 10.54 4.16
C LEU A 48 -0.81 11.15 4.68
N GLU A 49 -1.24 10.81 5.89
CA GLU A 49 -2.51 11.23 6.50
C GLU A 49 -2.41 12.53 7.32
N ASP A 50 -1.34 12.81 8.05
CA ASP A 50 -1.36 13.94 8.99
C ASP A 50 -1.15 15.27 8.25
N PRO A 51 -2.07 16.25 8.33
CA PRO A 51 -1.83 17.61 7.82
C PRO A 51 -0.64 18.32 8.47
N LYS A 52 -0.17 17.84 9.64
CA LYS A 52 1.03 18.29 10.34
C LYS A 52 2.30 17.54 9.91
N SER A 53 2.19 16.49 9.10
CA SER A 53 3.35 15.91 8.43
C SER A 53 3.96 16.99 7.53
N PHE A 54 5.29 17.08 7.54
CA PHE A 54 6.08 18.21 7.06
C PHE A 54 5.85 18.56 5.57
N LEU A 55 5.23 17.67 4.78
CA LEU A 55 4.73 17.96 3.43
C LEU A 55 3.41 17.23 3.17
N PRO A 56 2.34 17.92 2.72
CA PRO A 56 1.14 17.25 2.22
C PRO A 56 1.44 16.62 0.87
N PHE A 57 1.97 15.40 0.87
CA PHE A 57 2.17 14.64 -0.36
C PHE A 57 0.80 14.34 -0.99
N PRO A 58 0.64 14.54 -2.31
CA PRO A 58 -0.53 14.04 -3.01
C PRO A 58 -0.55 12.51 -2.97
N GLY A 59 -1.75 11.93 -3.01
CA GLY A 59 -1.96 10.51 -2.68
C GLY A 59 -2.25 10.26 -1.20
N LYS A 60 -2.57 11.30 -0.42
CA LYS A 60 -3.12 11.14 0.94
C LYS A 60 -4.36 10.25 0.90
N ILE A 61 -4.33 9.17 1.67
CA ILE A 61 -5.38 8.16 1.78
C ILE A 61 -5.56 7.84 3.26
N ASP A 62 -6.79 7.61 3.69
CA ASP A 62 -7.05 7.18 5.06
C ASP A 62 -6.75 5.69 5.26
N LEU A 63 -6.48 5.28 6.50
CA LEU A 63 -6.16 3.88 6.84
C LEU A 63 -7.19 2.88 6.29
N CYS A 64 -8.48 3.18 6.40
CA CYS A 64 -9.54 2.31 5.88
C CYS A 64 -9.48 2.11 4.36
N ARG A 65 -9.32 3.20 3.58
CA ARG A 65 -9.21 3.09 2.12
C ARG A 65 -7.87 2.48 1.71
N HIS A 66 -6.81 2.69 2.49
CA HIS A 66 -5.52 2.05 2.29
C HIS A 66 -5.66 0.53 2.36
N ASP A 67 -6.29 0.01 3.42
CA ASP A 67 -6.57 -1.42 3.59
C ASP A 67 -7.41 -1.99 2.43
N TYR A 68 -8.37 -1.21 1.92
CA TYR A 68 -9.12 -1.60 0.72
C TYR A 68 -8.24 -1.72 -0.53
N LEU A 69 -7.20 -0.90 -0.67
CA LEU A 69 -6.27 -1.03 -1.80
C LEU A 69 -5.47 -2.33 -1.73
N HIS A 70 -5.11 -2.83 -0.55
CA HIS A 70 -4.49 -4.16 -0.42
C HIS A 70 -5.38 -5.25 -1.00
N ILE A 71 -6.67 -5.20 -0.67
CA ILE A 71 -7.67 -6.15 -1.19
C ILE A 71 -7.85 -5.95 -2.71
N LEU A 72 -8.01 -4.72 -3.19
CA LEU A 72 -8.30 -4.45 -4.59
C LEU A 72 -7.11 -4.74 -5.52
N LEU A 73 -5.88 -4.60 -5.02
CA LEU A 73 -4.65 -4.80 -5.79
C LEU A 73 -3.98 -6.17 -5.55
N GLU A 74 -4.59 -7.03 -4.72
CA GLU A 74 -4.04 -8.34 -4.31
C GLU A 74 -2.63 -8.22 -3.73
N ARG A 75 -2.46 -7.32 -2.78
CA ARG A 75 -1.19 -7.01 -2.13
C ARG A 75 -1.25 -7.32 -0.64
N GLY A 76 -0.20 -7.93 -0.10
CA GLY A 76 -0.04 -8.17 1.33
C GLY A 76 0.45 -6.93 2.09
N PHE A 77 0.99 -7.11 3.29
CA PHE A 77 1.49 -6.03 4.16
C PHE A 77 3.02 -6.06 4.33
N SER A 78 3.72 -6.69 3.37
CA SER A 78 5.18 -6.62 3.32
C SER A 78 5.63 -5.21 2.91
N LEU A 79 6.87 -4.80 3.25
CA LEU A 79 7.38 -3.48 2.83
C LEU A 79 7.37 -3.30 1.30
N GLU A 80 7.59 -4.38 0.55
CA GLU A 80 7.42 -4.44 -0.89
C GLU A 80 5.99 -4.10 -1.31
N ASP A 81 5.00 -4.76 -0.75
CA ASP A 81 3.60 -4.52 -1.05
C ASP A 81 3.15 -3.11 -0.63
N GLU A 82 3.54 -2.66 0.56
CA GLU A 82 3.30 -1.29 1.06
C GLU A 82 3.87 -0.24 0.11
N SER A 83 5.13 -0.42 -0.31
CA SER A 83 5.77 0.50 -1.23
C SER A 83 5.04 0.55 -2.58
N PHE A 84 4.49 -0.59 -3.05
CA PHE A 84 3.65 -0.65 -4.24
C PHE A 84 2.32 0.09 -4.04
N ILE A 85 1.62 -0.12 -2.92
CA ILE A 85 0.35 0.57 -2.60
C ILE A 85 0.55 2.10 -2.54
N ILE A 86 1.62 2.56 -1.91
CA ILE A 86 1.94 3.99 -1.84
C ILE A 86 2.27 4.53 -3.23
N GLY A 87 3.11 3.82 -3.97
CA GLY A 87 3.41 4.14 -5.36
C GLY A 87 2.13 4.28 -6.18
N PHE A 88 1.24 3.29 -6.10
CA PHE A 88 -0.05 3.29 -6.77
C PHE A 88 -0.91 4.48 -6.40
N THR A 89 -1.03 4.77 -5.11
CA THR A 89 -1.85 5.86 -4.60
C THR A 89 -1.32 7.21 -5.09
N MET A 90 -0.02 7.44 -5.00
CA MET A 90 0.66 8.61 -5.55
C MET A 90 0.50 8.69 -7.08
N GLY A 91 0.64 7.58 -7.79
CA GLY A 91 0.48 7.52 -9.25
C GLY A 91 -0.95 7.76 -9.72
N ASN A 92 -1.93 7.41 -8.90
CA ASN A 92 -3.34 7.58 -9.22
C ASN A 92 -3.85 9.00 -8.92
N ASP A 93 -3.24 9.72 -7.98
CA ASP A 93 -3.57 11.11 -7.69
C ASP A 93 -3.04 12.06 -8.79
N ILE A 94 -3.94 12.82 -9.40
CA ILE A 94 -3.62 13.75 -10.51
C ILE A 94 -2.71 14.90 -10.08
N LYS A 95 -2.65 15.21 -8.78
CA LYS A 95 -1.81 16.28 -8.22
C LYS A 95 -0.37 15.82 -8.04
N THR A 96 -0.08 14.54 -8.20
CA THR A 96 1.26 14.00 -8.04
C THR A 96 2.17 14.39 -9.21
N LYS A 97 3.26 15.09 -8.85
CA LYS A 97 4.33 15.51 -9.74
C LYS A 97 5.57 14.63 -9.52
N PRO A 98 6.46 14.49 -10.51
CA PRO A 98 7.69 13.71 -10.36
C PRO A 98 8.57 14.15 -9.18
N ILE A 99 8.57 15.45 -8.86
CA ILE A 99 9.30 15.97 -7.70
C ILE A 99 8.79 15.41 -6.37
N HIS A 100 7.49 15.15 -6.23
CA HIS A 100 6.92 14.54 -5.03
C HIS A 100 7.43 13.11 -4.87
N CYS A 101 7.48 12.35 -5.97
CA CYS A 101 8.04 11.00 -5.96
C CYS A 101 9.53 11.02 -5.57
N LEU A 102 10.32 11.95 -6.14
CA LEU A 102 11.74 12.08 -5.80
C LEU A 102 11.96 12.39 -4.32
N ILE A 103 11.21 13.34 -3.77
CA ILE A 103 11.29 13.69 -2.35
C ILE A 103 10.86 12.50 -1.48
N PHE A 104 9.75 11.84 -1.83
CA PHE A 104 9.26 10.68 -1.08
C PHE A 104 10.32 9.57 -1.02
N LYS A 105 10.91 9.19 -2.16
CA LYS A 105 11.97 8.17 -2.21
C LYS A 105 13.20 8.55 -1.39
N LEU A 106 13.57 9.83 -1.37
CA LEU A 106 14.68 10.32 -0.56
C LEU A 106 14.37 10.19 0.94
N ILE A 107 13.16 10.55 1.35
CA ILE A 107 12.72 10.46 2.75
C ILE A 107 12.61 8.99 3.18
N SER A 108 11.95 8.15 2.39
CA SER A 108 11.72 6.74 2.71
C SER A 108 13.00 5.91 2.79
N LYS A 109 14.02 6.27 1.99
CA LYS A 109 15.33 5.61 2.00
C LYS A 109 16.25 6.07 3.13
N ASN A 110 16.18 7.32 3.59
CA ASN A 110 17.18 7.88 4.51
C ASN A 110 16.65 8.22 5.90
N PHE A 111 15.39 8.64 6.01
CA PHE A 111 14.83 9.21 7.23
C PHE A 111 13.82 8.30 7.93
N TYR A 112 13.36 7.24 7.25
CA TYR A 112 12.49 6.26 7.88
C TYR A 112 13.25 5.47 8.96
N PRO A 113 12.55 5.04 10.03
CA PRO A 113 13.12 4.14 11.03
C PRO A 113 13.68 2.88 10.37
N PRO A 114 14.75 2.26 10.91
CA PRO A 114 15.44 1.15 10.26
C PRO A 114 14.52 0.01 9.79
N ASN A 115 13.48 -0.32 10.56
CA ASN A 115 12.55 -1.40 10.25
C ASN A 115 11.56 -1.08 9.12
N PHE A 116 11.42 0.20 8.74
CA PHE A 116 10.53 0.66 7.68
C PHE A 116 11.27 1.25 6.49
N ARG A 117 12.60 1.35 6.58
CA ARG A 117 13.42 2.05 5.60
C ARG A 117 13.42 1.32 4.27
N PHE A 118 13.11 2.07 3.21
CA PHE A 118 13.04 1.51 1.87
C PHE A 118 14.43 1.19 1.33
N THR A 119 14.56 -0.03 0.83
CA THR A 119 15.69 -0.49 0.02
C THR A 119 15.46 -0.15 -1.46
N GLU A 120 16.46 -0.37 -2.31
CA GLU A 120 16.31 -0.16 -3.75
C GLU A 120 15.18 -1.04 -4.34
N LYS A 121 15.03 -2.26 -3.81
CA LYS A 121 13.95 -3.19 -4.17
C LYS A 121 12.57 -2.58 -3.90
N HIS A 122 12.40 -1.97 -2.73
CA HIS A 122 11.16 -1.27 -2.35
C HIS A 122 10.91 -0.04 -3.24
N LEU A 123 11.96 0.68 -3.65
CA LEU A 123 11.81 1.79 -4.60
C LEU A 123 11.36 1.31 -6.00
N GLN A 124 11.77 0.12 -6.43
CA GLN A 124 11.29 -0.50 -7.67
C GLN A 124 9.82 -0.92 -7.57
N SER A 125 9.40 -1.54 -6.46
CA SER A 125 7.97 -1.82 -6.19
C SER A 125 7.14 -0.53 -6.22
N PHE A 126 7.64 0.54 -5.57
CA PHE A 126 7.01 1.86 -5.63
C PHE A 126 6.87 2.37 -7.07
N ASP A 127 7.89 2.26 -7.91
CA ASP A 127 7.82 2.71 -9.30
C ASP A 127 6.82 1.93 -10.13
N LEU A 128 6.75 0.61 -9.94
CA LEU A 128 5.74 -0.23 -10.60
C LEU A 128 4.33 0.13 -10.16
N GLY A 129 4.13 0.34 -8.85
CA GLY A 129 2.88 0.84 -8.29
C GLY A 129 2.49 2.17 -8.92
N PHE A 130 3.43 3.12 -8.95
CA PHE A 130 3.22 4.45 -9.53
C PHE A 130 2.81 4.39 -11.00
N LEU A 131 3.54 3.63 -11.81
CA LEU A 131 3.22 3.46 -13.23
C LEU A 131 1.84 2.81 -13.41
N TYR A 132 1.49 1.83 -12.59
CA TYR A 132 0.17 1.21 -12.64
C TYR A 132 -0.95 2.18 -12.24
N GLY A 133 -0.77 2.94 -11.15
CA GLY A 133 -1.71 3.99 -10.73
C GLY A 133 -1.92 5.05 -11.81
N ARG A 134 -0.86 5.39 -12.56
CA ARG A 134 -0.94 6.28 -13.75
C ARG A 134 -1.70 5.66 -14.91
N LYS A 135 -1.64 4.34 -15.10
CA LYS A 135 -2.38 3.60 -16.14
C LYS A 135 -3.88 3.48 -15.84
N VAL A 136 -4.27 3.28 -14.57
CA VAL A 136 -5.67 3.11 -14.18
C VAL A 136 -6.51 4.33 -14.57
N LYS A 137 -7.66 4.12 -15.21
CA LYS A 137 -8.45 5.21 -15.82
C LYS A 137 -9.10 6.11 -14.78
N ILE A 138 -9.69 5.53 -13.73
CA ILE A 138 -10.28 6.29 -12.64
C ILE A 138 -9.15 6.86 -11.78
N LYS A 139 -9.22 8.17 -11.50
CA LYS A 139 -8.17 8.91 -10.78
C LYS A 139 -8.65 9.37 -9.41
N ASN A 140 -7.68 9.68 -8.55
CA ASN A 140 -7.90 10.10 -7.17
C ASN A 140 -8.69 9.07 -6.36
N ILE A 141 -8.40 7.78 -6.55
CA ILE A 141 -9.02 6.66 -5.83
C ILE A 141 -8.88 6.82 -4.31
N ASN A 142 -7.83 7.50 -3.86
CA ASN A 142 -7.60 7.89 -2.47
C ASN A 142 -8.72 8.76 -1.85
N ASN A 143 -9.53 9.43 -2.68
CA ASN A 143 -10.66 10.25 -2.24
C ASN A 143 -12.03 9.61 -2.50
N LEU A 144 -12.07 8.37 -3.02
CA LEU A 144 -13.35 7.71 -3.28
C LEU A 144 -14.01 7.32 -1.95
N ASP A 145 -15.31 7.54 -1.88
CA ASP A 145 -16.11 7.01 -0.78
C ASP A 145 -16.36 5.52 -1.06
N PHE A 146 -15.68 4.65 -0.30
CA PHE A 146 -15.86 3.21 -0.41
C PHE A 146 -17.02 2.70 0.46
N SER A 147 -17.59 3.52 1.34
CA SER A 147 -18.70 3.11 2.21
C SER A 147 -19.93 2.68 1.40
N ILE A 148 -20.15 3.31 0.24
CA ILE A 148 -21.22 2.95 -0.72
C ILE A 148 -20.96 1.62 -1.46
N HIS A 149 -19.76 1.05 -1.33
CA HIS A 149 -19.31 -0.15 -2.03
C HIS A 149 -19.00 -1.33 -1.12
N GLU A 150 -19.26 -1.21 0.19
CA GLU A 150 -19.00 -2.26 1.17
C GLU A 150 -19.63 -3.62 0.80
N ASP A 151 -20.86 -3.59 0.29
CA ASP A 151 -21.62 -4.78 -0.13
C ASP A 151 -21.41 -5.14 -1.61
N THR A 152 -20.57 -4.39 -2.34
CA THR A 152 -20.21 -4.67 -3.73
C THR A 152 -19.12 -5.73 -3.77
N THR A 153 -19.14 -6.62 -4.76
CA THR A 153 -18.08 -7.63 -4.91
C THR A 153 -16.76 -7.00 -5.33
N ILE A 154 -15.65 -7.63 -4.96
CA ILE A 154 -14.31 -7.14 -5.32
C ILE A 154 -14.14 -7.07 -6.85
N ALA A 155 -14.67 -8.06 -7.59
CA ALA A 155 -14.68 -8.08 -9.05
C ALA A 155 -15.34 -6.82 -9.64
N GLU A 156 -16.51 -6.46 -9.11
CA GLU A 156 -17.28 -5.31 -9.57
C GLU A 156 -16.57 -3.99 -9.26
N ILE A 157 -15.97 -3.86 -8.08
CA ILE A 157 -15.21 -2.66 -7.72
C ILE A 157 -13.98 -2.53 -8.63
N ARG A 158 -13.20 -3.60 -8.81
CA ARG A 158 -12.04 -3.60 -9.72
C ARG A 158 -12.44 -3.17 -11.13
N LYS A 159 -13.54 -3.73 -11.65
CA LYS A 159 -14.10 -3.35 -12.97
C LYS A 159 -14.49 -1.87 -13.03
N LYS A 160 -15.16 -1.34 -12.01
CA LYS A 160 -15.55 0.10 -11.93
C LYS A 160 -14.33 1.01 -11.91
N LEU A 161 -13.29 0.65 -11.16
CA LEU A 161 -12.05 1.42 -11.03
C LEU A 161 -11.14 1.29 -12.26
N GLY A 162 -11.33 0.24 -13.08
CA GLY A 162 -10.44 -0.09 -14.18
C GLY A 162 -9.14 -0.76 -13.71
N ILE A 163 -9.21 -1.50 -12.60
CA ILE A 163 -8.14 -2.38 -12.12
C ILE A 163 -8.29 -3.72 -12.83
N GLU A 164 -7.35 -4.00 -13.73
CA GLU A 164 -7.32 -5.24 -14.52
C GLU A 164 -6.36 -6.24 -13.90
N MET A 165 -6.83 -7.47 -13.65
CA MET A 165 -6.04 -8.54 -13.02
C MET A 165 -4.82 -8.96 -13.86
N ASP A 166 -4.95 -8.97 -15.18
CA ASP A 166 -3.83 -9.32 -16.07
C ASP A 166 -2.63 -8.38 -15.88
N ASN A 167 -2.89 -7.10 -15.58
CA ASN A 167 -1.82 -6.15 -15.29
C ASN A 167 -1.15 -6.44 -13.94
N LEU A 168 -1.92 -6.82 -12.92
CA LEU A 168 -1.37 -7.18 -11.61
C LEU A 168 -0.52 -8.44 -11.69
N ILE A 169 -0.98 -9.45 -12.44
CA ILE A 169 -0.22 -10.68 -12.71
C ILE A 169 1.07 -10.37 -13.47
N LEU A 170 1.01 -9.50 -14.48
CA LEU A 170 2.20 -9.10 -15.24
C LEU A 170 3.20 -8.36 -14.36
N ILE A 171 2.73 -7.43 -13.52
CA ILE A 171 3.57 -6.69 -12.57
C ILE A 171 4.25 -7.66 -11.58
N SER A 172 3.51 -8.61 -10.99
CA SER A 172 4.07 -9.60 -10.07
C SER A 172 5.18 -10.45 -10.74
N LYS A 173 5.00 -10.82 -12.01
CA LYS A 173 6.05 -11.49 -12.80
C LYS A 173 7.27 -10.60 -13.01
N LEU A 174 7.07 -9.31 -13.33
CA LEU A 174 8.16 -8.34 -13.50
C LEU A 174 8.93 -8.13 -12.19
N GLU A 175 8.22 -8.00 -11.06
CA GLU A 175 8.83 -7.93 -9.73
C GLU A 175 9.72 -9.15 -9.46
N THR A 176 9.22 -10.35 -9.73
CA THR A 176 10.00 -11.59 -9.58
C THR A 176 11.28 -11.58 -10.42
N LEU A 177 11.26 -11.01 -11.64
CA LEU A 177 12.43 -10.90 -12.50
C LEU A 177 13.42 -9.82 -12.05
N LEU A 178 12.94 -8.74 -11.43
CA LEU A 178 13.79 -7.65 -10.93
C LEU A 178 14.47 -8.01 -9.61
N TYR A 179 13.92 -8.97 -8.86
CA TYR A 179 14.38 -9.34 -7.52
C TYR A 179 15.22 -10.62 -7.47
N ASN A 180 15.33 -11.33 -8.60
CA ASN A 180 16.24 -12.46 -8.82
C ASN A 180 17.53 -11.99 -9.47
#